data_AF-A0A966WH43-F1
#
_entry.id   AF-A0A966WH43-F1
#
_cell.length_a   1.000
_cell.length_b   1.000
_cell.length_c   1.000
_cell.angle_alpha   90.00
_cell.angle_beta   90.00
_cell.angle_gamma   90.00
#
_symmetry.space_group_name_H-M   'P 1'
#
loop_
_entity.id
_entity.type
_entity.pdbx_description
1 polymer ?
#
loop_
_entity_poly.entity_id
_entity_poly.type
_entity_poly.pdbx_seq_one_letter_code
_entity_poly.pdbx_strand_id
1 'polypeptide(L)' 'MRESMAAKKKRAGAIYRVLSKSYPDVKCELDFENPLQLLIATVLSAQCTDKRVNT' A
#
# COMPACT_ATOMS: atom_id res chain seq x y z
N MET A 1 -14.83 3.27 25.50
CA MET A 1 -13.47 3.73 25.87
C MET A 1 -12.55 3.54 24.67
N ARG A 2 -11.81 4.57 24.26
CA ARG A 2 -10.86 4.47 23.13
C ARG A 2 -9.62 3.71 23.60
N GLU A 3 -9.14 2.76 22.83
CA GLU A 3 -7.89 2.02 23.10
C GLU A 3 -6.68 2.96 23.31
N SER A 4 -5.77 2.59 24.21
CA SER A 4 -4.53 3.34 24.46
C SER A 4 -3.55 3.24 23.28
N MET A 5 -2.61 4.17 23.15
CA MET A 5 -1.61 4.14 22.07
C MET A 5 -0.76 2.86 22.08
N ALA A 6 -0.43 2.34 23.26
CA ALA A 6 0.31 1.09 23.38
C ALA A 6 -0.50 -0.11 22.87
N ALA A 7 -1.80 -0.17 23.21
CA ALA A 7 -2.71 -1.20 22.71
C ALA A 7 -2.87 -1.12 21.18
N LYS A 8 -2.98 0.10 20.62
CA LYS A 8 -3.01 0.34 19.17
C LYS A 8 -1.79 -0.22 18.46
N LYS A 9 -0.58 0.11 18.94
CA LYS A 9 0.68 -0.37 18.36
C LYS A 9 0.79 -1.89 18.41
N LYS A 10 0.40 -2.51 19.54
CA LYS A 10 0.38 -3.97 19.69
C LYS A 10 -0.55 -4.63 18.66
N ARG A 11 -1.76 -4.07 18.49
CA ARG A 11 -2.75 -4.56 17.52
C ARG A 11 -2.28 -4.38 16.07
N ALA A 12 -1.75 -3.21 15.72
CA ALA A 12 -1.20 -2.93 14.40
C ALA A 12 -0.04 -3.90 14.05
N GLY A 13 0.87 -4.17 15.00
CA GLY A 13 1.94 -5.13 14.79
C GLY A 13 1.45 -6.58 14.60
N ALA A 14 0.36 -6.97 15.28
CA ALA A 14 -0.27 -8.27 15.07
C ALA A 14 -0.90 -8.38 13.67
N ILE A 15 -1.60 -7.35 13.22
CA ILE A 15 -2.19 -7.28 11.88
C ILE A 15 -1.09 -7.33 10.81
N TYR A 16 -0.04 -6.53 10.97
CA TYR A 16 1.09 -6.51 10.03
C TYR A 16 1.71 -7.90 9.86
N ARG A 17 1.96 -8.62 10.97
CA ARG A 17 2.49 -10.00 10.91
C ARG A 17 1.60 -10.97 10.13
N VAL A 18 0.28 -10.84 10.23
CA VAL A 18 -0.65 -11.68 9.47
C VAL A 18 -0.64 -11.29 7.99
N LEU A 19 -0.67 -10.00 7.69
CA LEU A 19 -0.64 -9.50 6.31
C LEU A 19 0.66 -9.87 5.59
N SER A 20 1.82 -9.68 6.23
CA SER A 20 3.11 -10.04 5.63
C SER A 20 3.24 -11.54 5.35
N LYS A 21 2.59 -12.40 6.14
CA LYS A 21 2.54 -13.85 5.88
C LYS A 21 1.55 -14.22 4.78
N SER A 22 0.41 -13.52 4.72
CA SER A 22 -0.67 -13.80 3.77
C SER A 22 -0.35 -13.28 2.36
N TYR A 23 0.43 -12.20 2.28
CA TYR A 23 0.83 -11.54 1.04
C TYR A 23 2.35 -11.34 1.03
N PRO A 24 3.15 -12.39 0.77
CA PRO A 24 4.61 -12.33 0.86
C PRO A 24 5.27 -11.49 -0.24
N ASP A 25 4.64 -11.38 -1.42
CA ASP A 25 5.25 -10.80 -2.63
C ASP A 25 4.58 -9.47 -3.05
N VAL A 26 4.16 -8.64 -2.08
CA VAL A 26 3.53 -7.34 -2.38
C VAL A 26 4.54 -6.39 -3.02
N LYS A 27 4.16 -5.82 -4.17
CA LYS A 27 4.91 -4.80 -4.91
C LYS A 27 3.98 -3.65 -5.28
N CYS A 28 4.55 -2.55 -5.78
CA CYS A 28 3.74 -1.49 -6.38
C CYS A 28 2.99 -2.05 -7.61
N GLU A 29 1.69 -1.78 -7.71
CA GLU A 29 0.86 -2.26 -8.82
C GLU A 29 0.89 -1.33 -10.05
N LEU A 30 1.43 -0.11 -9.91
CA LEU A 30 1.63 0.80 -11.03
C LEU A 30 2.79 0.31 -11.91
N ASP A 31 2.57 0.30 -13.23
CA ASP A 31 3.60 -0.04 -14.19
C ASP A 31 4.51 1.18 -14.44
N PHE A 32 5.81 1.03 -14.17
CA PHE A 32 6.82 2.07 -14.41
C PHE A 32 8.22 1.46 -14.61
N GLU A 33 9.03 2.13 -15.43
CA GLU A 33 10.42 1.78 -15.70
C GLU A 33 11.42 2.77 -15.08
N ASN A 34 10.94 3.96 -14.68
CA ASN A 34 11.78 5.01 -14.10
C ASN A 34 11.03 5.89 -13.09
N PRO A 35 11.74 6.66 -12.24
CA PRO A 35 11.11 7.47 -11.20
C PRO A 35 10.14 8.54 -11.71
N LEU A 36 10.37 9.09 -12.92
CA LEU A 36 9.46 10.08 -13.50
C LEU A 36 8.12 9.44 -13.88
N GLN A 37 8.14 8.24 -14.47
CA GLN A 37 6.93 7.48 -14.77
C GLN A 37 6.15 7.14 -13.49
N LEU A 38 6.83 6.68 -12.43
CA LEU A 38 6.18 6.40 -11.14
C LEU A 38 5.50 7.65 -10.55
N LEU A 39 6.17 8.81 -10.62
CA LEU A 39 5.60 10.07 -10.14
C LEU A 39 4.30 10.40 -10.88
N ILE A 40 4.31 10.35 -12.21
CA ILE A 40 3.14 10.65 -13.03
C ILE A 40 2.03 9.63 -12.77
N ALA A 41 2.35 8.33 -12.75
CA ALA A 41 1.39 7.26 -12.49
C ALA A 41 0.72 7.40 -11.11
N THR A 42 1.48 7.82 -10.09
CA THR A 42 0.97 8.09 -8.74
C THR A 42 -0.02 9.26 -8.71
N VAL A 43 0.24 10.31 -9.49
CA VAL A 43 -0.68 11.46 -9.59
C VAL A 43 -1.98 11.04 -10.29
N LEU A 44 -1.89 10.23 -11.34
CA LEU A 44 -3.06 9.74 -12.08
C LEU A 44 -3.91 8.75 -11.26
N SER A 45 -3.28 7.90 -10.45
CA SER A 45 -4.00 6.93 -9.60
C SER A 45 -4.83 7.59 -8.49
N ALA A 46 -4.57 8.86 -8.15
CA ALA A 46 -5.37 9.59 -7.16
C ALA A 46 -6.87 9.68 -7.54
N GLN A 47 -7.22 9.53 -8.82
CA GLN A 47 -8.60 9.62 -9.34
C GLN A 47 -9.07 8.36 -10.09
N CYS A 48 -8.28 7.29 -10.07
CA CYS A 48 -8.64 6.04 -10.74
C CYS A 48 -7.95 4.83 -10.10
N THR A 49 -8.14 3.63 -10.65
CA THR A 49 -7.44 2.44 -10.17
C THR A 49 -6.10 2.29 -10.87
N ASP A 50 -5.10 1.68 -10.22
CA ASP A 50 -3.79 1.38 -10.82
C ASP A 50 -3.96 0.61 -12.15
N LYS A 51 -4.91 -0.33 -12.20
CA LYS A 51 -5.31 -1.03 -13.45
C LYS A 51 -5.69 -0.08 -14.59
N ARG A 52 -6.38 1.03 -14.31
CA ARG A 52 -6.79 2.02 -15.32
C ARG A 52 -5.65 2.96 -15.70
N VAL A 53 -4.68 3.17 -14.82
CA VAL A 53 -3.44 3.91 -15.16
C VAL A 53 -2.55 3.10 -16.10
N ASN A 54 -2.54 1.76 -15.94
CA ASN A 54 -1.67 0.86 -16.71
C ASN A 54 -2.18 0.48 -18.12
N THR A 55 -3.44 0.79 -18.48
CA THR A 55 -4.07 0.46 -19.78
C THR A 55 -4.36 1.69 -20.62
#